data_AF-W8C1U7-F1
#
_entry.id   AF-W8C1U7-F1
#
_cell.length_a   1.000
_cell.length_b   1.000
_cell.length_c   1.000
_cell.angle_alpha   90.00
_cell.angle_beta   90.00
_cell.angle_gamma   90.00
#
_symmetry.space_group_name_H-M   'P 1'
#
loop_
_entity.id
_entity.type
_entity.pdbx_description
1 polymer ?
#
loop_
_entity_poly.entity_id
_entity_poly.type
_entity_poly.pdbx_seq_one_letter_code
_entity_poly.pdbx_strand_id
1 'polypeptide(L)'
;MSPGSFRIILLVDTQETSGKNKRTLDQTRSYLESFELLYEVRRLTIGDFLWIARDQEGNELVLPFIVERKRFDDLASSIRDGRFHEQKHRLRQCGLQNVIYLVEDYGDNEHLGLPMESLQQAIVNTQIHSGFTIAHTQNNFRSMKHLQGVTKTLIRCFKEKVLLSTAKENLRPYHSSADMVGLLKFRTLYEDSARGAQLTVRE
;
A
#
# COMPACT_ATOMS: atom_id res chain seq x y z
N MET A 1 11.84 12.74 14.36
CA MET A 1 10.92 12.22 15.40
C MET A 1 11.69 11.27 16.27
N SER A 2 11.75 11.54 17.58
CA SER A 2 12.41 10.66 18.54
C SER A 2 11.49 9.49 18.94
N PRO A 3 12.03 8.40 19.49
CA PRO A 3 11.23 7.32 20.05
C PRO A 3 10.14 7.84 20.99
N GLY A 4 8.92 7.31 20.85
CA GLY A 4 7.77 7.74 21.63
C GLY A 4 7.17 9.11 21.28
N SER A 5 7.79 9.89 20.38
CA SER A 5 7.30 11.22 19.99
C SER A 5 6.30 11.21 18.83
N PHE A 6 5.93 10.03 18.33
CA PHE A 6 5.07 9.87 17.15
C PHE A 6 4.15 8.67 17.30
N ARG A 7 3.07 8.67 16.50
CA ARG A 7 2.15 7.54 16.36
C ARG A 7 2.17 7.04 14.92
N ILE A 8 1.99 5.72 14.74
CA ILE A 8 1.85 5.12 13.41
C ILE A 8 0.37 5.05 13.07
N ILE A 9 0.02 5.54 11.88
CA ILE A 9 -1.35 5.62 11.39
C ILE A 9 -1.41 4.93 10.03
N LEU A 10 -2.38 4.04 9.86
CA LEU A 10 -2.71 3.45 8.56
C LEU A 10 -3.47 4.48 7.73
N LEU A 11 -2.97 4.85 6.56
CA LEU A 11 -3.73 5.59 5.56
C LEU A 11 -4.42 4.61 4.63
N VAL A 12 -5.71 4.84 4.42
CA VAL A 12 -6.56 4.07 3.51
C VAL A 12 -6.96 5.00 2.37
N ASP A 13 -6.74 4.57 1.11
CA ASP A 13 -7.11 5.38 -0.03
C ASP A 13 -8.62 5.61 -0.10
N THR A 14 -8.99 6.83 -0.49
CA THR A 14 -10.37 7.18 -0.77
C THR A 14 -11.00 6.28 -1.82
N GLN A 15 -10.30 5.83 -2.87
CA GLN A 15 -10.87 5.00 -3.94
C GLN A 15 -11.07 3.54 -3.51
N GLU A 16 -10.19 3.03 -2.65
CA GLU A 16 -10.45 1.78 -1.91
C GLU A 16 -11.71 1.92 -1.05
N THR A 17 -11.96 3.12 -0.51
CA THR A 17 -13.23 3.48 0.15
C THR A 17 -14.29 4.10 -0.78
N SER A 18 -14.14 4.09 -2.11
CA SER A 18 -15.10 4.70 -3.06
C SER A 18 -15.47 3.78 -4.23
N GLY A 19 -15.20 2.47 -4.12
CA GLY A 19 -15.67 1.47 -5.07
C GLY A 19 -17.19 1.50 -5.29
N LYS A 20 -17.63 0.96 -6.43
CA LYS A 20 -19.03 0.99 -6.95
C LYS A 20 -20.12 0.50 -5.98
N ASN A 21 -19.76 -0.15 -4.88
CA ASN A 21 -20.68 -0.68 -3.87
C ASN A 21 -20.43 -0.04 -2.51
N LYS A 22 -21.31 0.89 -2.11
CA LYS A 22 -21.32 1.56 -0.79
C LYS A 22 -21.18 0.59 0.39
N ARG A 23 -21.71 -0.63 0.24
CA ARG A 23 -21.67 -1.70 1.25
C ARG A 23 -20.26 -2.23 1.55
N THR A 24 -19.37 -2.30 0.56
CA THR A 24 -17.98 -2.75 0.77
C THR A 24 -17.17 -1.69 1.53
N LEU A 25 -17.53 -0.41 1.36
CA LEU A 25 -16.91 0.74 2.04
C LEU A 25 -17.15 0.67 3.56
N ASP A 26 -18.41 0.49 3.95
CA ASP A 26 -18.82 0.39 5.35
C ASP A 26 -18.21 -0.86 6.00
N GLN A 27 -18.03 -1.94 5.24
CA GLN A 27 -17.37 -3.16 5.72
C GLN A 27 -15.89 -2.94 6.01
N THR A 28 -15.13 -2.30 5.10
CA THR A 28 -13.71 -2.02 5.34
C THR A 28 -13.52 -1.19 6.60
N ARG A 29 -14.28 -0.10 6.75
CA ARG A 29 -14.22 0.75 7.96
C ARG A 29 -14.64 -0.01 9.21
N SER A 30 -15.77 -0.72 9.15
CA SER A 30 -16.27 -1.55 10.26
C SER A 30 -15.24 -2.59 10.70
N TYR A 31 -14.53 -3.23 9.77
CA TYR A 31 -13.47 -4.17 10.10
C TYR A 31 -12.28 -3.48 10.76
N LEU A 32 -11.78 -2.38 10.19
CA LEU A 32 -10.65 -1.64 10.76
C LEU A 32 -10.97 -1.11 12.17
N GLU A 33 -12.20 -0.63 12.39
CA GLU A 33 -12.71 -0.22 13.69
C GLU A 33 -12.80 -1.39 14.67
N SER A 34 -13.37 -2.53 14.25
CA SER A 34 -13.43 -3.75 15.07
C SER A 34 -12.06 -4.31 15.43
N PHE A 35 -11.03 -3.94 14.67
CA PHE A 35 -9.64 -4.32 14.87
C PHE A 35 -8.85 -3.30 15.70
N GLU A 36 -9.50 -2.22 16.14
CA GLU A 36 -8.94 -1.14 16.94
C GLU A 36 -7.69 -0.52 16.28
N LEU A 37 -7.71 -0.42 14.95
CA LEU A 37 -6.62 0.20 14.22
C LEU A 37 -6.77 1.72 14.23
N LEU A 38 -5.67 2.42 14.47
CA LEU A 38 -5.59 3.85 14.20
C LEU A 38 -5.40 4.05 12.70
N TYR A 39 -6.45 4.54 12.03
CA TYR A 39 -6.45 4.76 10.60
C TYR A 39 -7.06 6.10 10.21
N GLU A 40 -6.73 6.56 9.00
CA GLU A 40 -7.33 7.72 8.37
C GLU A 40 -7.64 7.42 6.90
N VAL A 41 -8.81 7.87 6.44
CA VAL A 41 -9.18 7.79 5.04
C VAL A 41 -8.72 9.07 4.34
N ARG A 42 -7.86 8.94 3.34
CA ARG A 42 -7.30 10.06 2.59
C ARG A 42 -7.17 9.70 1.13
N ARG A 43 -7.20 10.68 0.24
CA ARG A 43 -6.85 10.44 -1.15
C ARG A 43 -5.35 10.16 -1.23
N LEU A 44 -4.99 9.02 -1.80
CA LEU A 44 -3.64 8.62 -2.16
C LEU A 44 -3.50 8.74 -3.68
N THR A 45 -2.35 9.20 -4.13
CA THR A 45 -2.01 9.26 -5.56
C THR A 45 -1.27 8.01 -6.03
N ILE A 46 -0.98 7.09 -5.10
CA ILE A 46 -0.41 5.78 -5.35
C ILE A 46 -0.68 4.81 -4.20
N GLY A 47 -0.96 3.55 -4.54
CA GLY A 47 -1.31 2.48 -3.60
C GLY A 47 -2.67 2.67 -2.95
N ASP A 48 -3.16 1.59 -2.36
CA ASP A 48 -4.45 1.56 -1.66
C ASP A 48 -4.28 1.76 -0.15
N PHE A 49 -3.12 1.34 0.39
CA PHE A 49 -2.79 1.53 1.80
C PHE A 49 -1.33 1.87 1.99
N LEU A 50 -1.03 2.71 2.98
CA LEU A 50 0.33 2.96 3.44
C LEU A 50 0.33 3.40 4.91
N TRP A 51 1.50 3.49 5.53
CA TRP A 51 1.61 3.94 6.92
C TRP A 51 2.40 5.22 7.03
N ILE A 52 1.96 6.11 7.92
CA ILE A 52 2.70 7.30 8.29
C ILE A 52 3.05 7.28 9.79
N ALA A 53 4.18 7.86 10.13
CA ALA A 53 4.48 8.34 11.46
C ALA A 53 4.08 9.81 11.55
N ARG A 54 3.25 10.16 12.54
CA ARG A 54 2.87 11.55 12.83
C ARG A 54 3.28 11.95 14.24
N ASP A 55 3.97 13.08 14.36
CA ASP A 55 4.32 13.68 15.65
C ASP A 55 3.22 14.64 16.18
N GLN A 56 3.48 15.29 17.32
CA GLN A 56 2.53 16.20 17.95
C GLN A 56 2.38 17.54 17.20
N GLU A 57 3.38 17.92 16.41
CA GLU A 57 3.37 19.13 15.56
C GLU A 57 2.61 18.89 14.25
N GLY A 58 2.23 17.65 13.97
CA GLY A 58 1.52 17.27 12.75
C GLY A 58 2.45 16.98 11.57
N ASN A 59 3.77 16.87 11.78
CA ASN A 59 4.67 16.44 10.72
C ASN A 59 4.39 14.96 10.39
N GLU A 60 4.42 14.61 9.10
CA GLU A 60 4.09 13.27 8.62
C GLU A 60 5.24 12.68 7.78
N LEU A 61 5.77 11.55 8.24
CA LEU A 61 6.78 10.75 7.54
C LEU A 61 6.18 9.42 7.10
N VAL A 62 6.39 9.04 5.84
CA VAL A 62 5.86 7.78 5.28
C VAL A 62 6.80 6.65 5.64
N LEU A 63 6.27 5.60 6.27
CA LEU A 63 7.01 4.35 6.48
C LEU A 63 7.35 3.71 5.12
N PRO A 64 8.41 2.88 5.04
CA PRO A 64 8.89 2.35 3.76
C PRO A 64 8.01 1.20 3.22
N PHE A 65 6.71 1.18 3.55
CA PHE A 65 5.75 0.13 3.23
C PHE A 65 4.50 0.74 2.56
N ILE A 66 4.09 0.11 1.45
CA ILE A 66 2.88 0.44 0.71
C ILE A 66 2.20 -0.85 0.27
N VAL A 67 0.88 -0.84 0.21
CA VAL A 67 0.06 -1.96 -0.23
C VAL A 67 -0.73 -1.55 -1.46
N GLU A 68 -0.68 -2.38 -2.48
CA GLU A 68 -1.61 -2.38 -3.60
C GLU A 68 -2.50 -3.62 -3.44
N ARG A 69 -3.79 -3.42 -3.20
CA ARG A 69 -4.78 -4.49 -3.11
C ARG A 69 -5.36 -4.74 -4.48
N LYS A 70 -5.33 -6.00 -4.91
CA LYS A 70 -5.89 -6.40 -6.21
C LYS A 70 -6.79 -7.61 -6.05
N ARG A 71 -8.07 -7.46 -6.35
CA ARG A 71 -8.95 -8.62 -6.53
C ARG A 71 -8.63 -9.32 -7.84
N PHE A 72 -8.92 -10.62 -7.92
CA PHE A 72 -8.66 -11.39 -9.14
C PHE A 72 -9.36 -10.85 -10.40
N ASP A 73 -10.59 -10.34 -10.26
CA ASP A 73 -11.36 -9.74 -11.36
C ASP A 73 -10.81 -8.37 -11.80
N ASP A 74 -10.37 -7.56 -10.84
CA ASP A 74 -9.68 -6.31 -11.11
C ASP A 74 -8.29 -6.54 -11.74
N LEU A 75 -7.59 -7.59 -11.32
CA LEU A 75 -6.32 -8.02 -11.91
C LEU A 75 -6.52 -8.40 -13.37
N ALA A 76 -7.50 -9.27 -13.65
CA ALA A 76 -7.79 -9.72 -15.01
C ALA A 76 -8.17 -8.56 -15.93
N SER A 77 -9.00 -7.64 -15.43
CA SER A 77 -9.36 -6.42 -16.15
C SER A 77 -8.15 -5.53 -16.41
N SER A 78 -7.28 -5.33 -15.41
CA SER A 78 -6.09 -4.48 -15.53
C SER A 78 -5.03 -5.03 -16.50
N ILE A 79 -4.97 -6.35 -16.68
CA ILE A 79 -4.08 -6.98 -17.66
C ILE A 79 -4.61 -6.74 -19.07
N ARG A 80 -5.93 -6.92 -19.26
CA ARG A 80 -6.58 -6.73 -20.57
C ARG A 80 -6.55 -5.29 -21.06
N ASP A 81 -6.71 -4.32 -20.15
CA ASP A 81 -6.71 -2.89 -20.50
C ASP A 81 -5.32 -2.24 -20.45
N GLY A 82 -4.25 -3.01 -20.19
CA GLY A 82 -2.86 -2.55 -20.17
C GLY A 82 -2.42 -1.81 -18.91
N ARG A 83 -3.35 -1.44 -18.00
CA ARG A 83 -3.02 -0.65 -16.79
C ARG A 83 -2.15 -1.40 -15.79
N PHE A 84 -2.12 -2.72 -15.84
CA PHE A 84 -1.32 -3.55 -14.93
C PHE A 84 0.18 -3.19 -14.93
N HIS A 85 0.75 -2.90 -16.10
CA HIS A 85 2.18 -2.57 -16.21
C HIS A 85 2.48 -1.16 -15.69
N GLU A 86 1.64 -0.19 -16.03
CA GLU A 86 1.76 1.21 -15.60
C GLU A 86 1.64 1.34 -14.08
N GLN A 87 0.66 0.67 -13.46
CA GLN A 87 0.48 0.65 -12.01
C GLN A 87 1.72 0.10 -11.29
N LYS A 88 2.26 -1.04 -11.74
CA LYS A 88 3.48 -1.62 -11.16
C LYS A 88 4.70 -0.72 -11.37
N HIS A 89 4.82 -0.08 -12.53
CA HIS A 89 5.92 0.83 -12.81
C HIS A 89 5.92 2.02 -11.83
N ARG A 90 4.74 2.63 -11.62
CA ARG A 90 4.57 3.71 -10.65
C ARG A 90 4.91 3.27 -9.23
N LEU A 91 4.47 2.08 -8.82
CA LEU A 91 4.77 1.53 -7.49
C LEU A 91 6.28 1.36 -7.28
N ARG A 92 7.02 0.86 -8.28
CA ARG A 92 8.48 0.77 -8.20
C ARG A 92 9.17 2.13 -8.10
N GLN A 93 8.62 3.14 -8.75
CA GLN A 93 9.24 4.47 -8.80
C GLN A 93 8.83 5.40 -7.66
N CYS A 94 7.91 5.01 -6.78
CA CYS A 94 7.41 5.91 -5.73
C CYS A 94 8.42 6.18 -4.61
N GLY A 95 9.50 5.39 -4.52
CA GLY A 95 10.54 5.54 -3.49
C GLY A 95 10.25 4.79 -2.19
N LEU A 96 9.11 4.12 -2.08
CA LEU A 96 8.84 3.18 -1.00
C LEU A 96 9.39 1.80 -1.36
N GLN A 97 10.12 1.21 -0.42
CA GLN A 97 10.99 0.07 -0.71
C GLN A 97 10.27 -1.28 -0.59
N ASN A 98 9.25 -1.35 0.25
CA ASN A 98 8.50 -2.58 0.51
C ASN A 98 7.09 -2.44 -0.05
N VAL A 99 6.91 -2.89 -1.29
CA VAL A 99 5.60 -2.95 -1.93
C VAL A 99 4.97 -4.32 -1.66
N ILE A 100 3.82 -4.31 -1.00
CA ILE A 100 3.01 -5.50 -0.74
C ILE A 100 1.89 -5.53 -1.78
N TYR A 101 1.89 -6.54 -2.64
CA TYR A 101 0.81 -6.81 -3.57
C TYR A 101 -0.17 -7.79 -2.90
N LEU A 102 -1.28 -7.25 -2.39
CA LEU A 102 -2.29 -7.99 -1.65
C LEU A 102 -3.34 -8.52 -2.61
N VAL A 103 -3.18 -9.78 -3.03
CA VAL A 103 -4.07 -10.48 -3.94
C VAL A 103 -5.25 -11.04 -3.16
N GLU A 104 -6.45 -10.58 -3.48
CA GLU A 104 -7.69 -11.00 -2.82
C GLU A 104 -8.56 -11.87 -3.74
N ASP A 105 -8.97 -13.03 -3.24
CA ASP A 105 -9.97 -13.89 -3.89
C ASP A 105 -11.35 -13.22 -3.92
N TYR A 106 -12.08 -13.40 -5.02
CA TYR A 106 -13.44 -12.91 -5.14
C TYR A 106 -14.40 -13.96 -5.71
N GLY A 107 -15.14 -14.62 -4.81
CA GLY A 107 -16.16 -15.61 -5.19
C GLY A 107 -15.59 -16.78 -6.00
N ASP A 108 -16.41 -17.33 -6.89
CA ASP A 108 -15.97 -18.37 -7.83
C ASP A 108 -15.24 -17.69 -8.99
N ASN A 109 -13.92 -17.88 -9.04
CA ASN A 109 -13.00 -17.33 -10.03
C ASN A 109 -13.22 -17.88 -11.47
N GLU A 110 -14.41 -18.37 -11.79
CA GLU A 110 -14.74 -19.09 -13.02
C GLU A 110 -14.99 -18.18 -14.23
N HIS A 111 -15.28 -16.88 -14.01
CA HIS A 111 -15.62 -15.92 -15.08
C HIS A 111 -14.78 -14.64 -15.09
N LEU A 112 -13.47 -14.76 -14.86
CA LEU A 112 -12.56 -13.59 -14.80
C LEU A 112 -12.19 -13.01 -16.18
N GLY A 113 -12.58 -13.68 -17.27
CA GLY A 113 -12.24 -13.28 -18.65
C GLY A 113 -10.79 -13.52 -19.05
N LEU A 114 -9.99 -14.12 -18.16
CA LEU A 114 -8.66 -14.66 -18.43
C LEU A 114 -8.50 -16.02 -17.73
N PRO A 115 -7.68 -16.93 -18.28
CA PRO A 115 -7.35 -18.19 -17.60
C PRO A 115 -6.67 -17.93 -16.24
N MET A 116 -7.01 -18.74 -15.23
CA MET A 116 -6.41 -18.63 -13.89
C MET A 116 -4.88 -18.73 -13.94
N GLU A 117 -4.35 -19.62 -14.77
CA GLU A 117 -2.90 -19.78 -14.97
C GLU A 117 -2.23 -18.48 -15.44
N SER A 118 -2.90 -17.70 -16.29
CA SER A 118 -2.38 -16.40 -16.75
C SER A 118 -2.31 -15.38 -15.62
N LEU A 119 -3.30 -15.40 -14.71
CA LEU A 119 -3.32 -14.52 -13.54
C LEU A 119 -2.24 -14.92 -12.53
N GLN A 120 -2.09 -16.22 -12.27
CA GLN A 120 -1.02 -16.76 -11.44
C GLN A 120 0.36 -16.41 -11.99
N GLN A 121 0.57 -16.57 -13.30
CA GLN A 121 1.82 -16.16 -13.96
C GLN A 121 2.08 -14.66 -13.79
N ALA A 122 1.04 -13.82 -13.91
CA ALA A 122 1.18 -12.38 -13.69
C ALA A 122 1.57 -12.04 -12.25
N ILE A 123 1.06 -12.77 -11.26
CA ILE A 123 1.42 -12.62 -9.84
C ILE A 123 2.87 -13.06 -9.61
N VAL A 124 3.27 -14.23 -10.13
CA VAL A 124 4.64 -14.73 -10.04
C VAL A 124 5.62 -13.74 -10.70
N ASN A 125 5.28 -13.23 -11.88
CA ASN A 125 6.08 -12.20 -12.55
C ASN A 125 6.18 -10.93 -11.72
N THR A 126 5.12 -10.58 -10.99
CA THR A 126 5.13 -9.43 -10.08
C THR A 126 6.08 -9.65 -8.92
N GLN A 127 6.10 -10.84 -8.33
CA GLN A 127 7.05 -11.21 -7.28
C GLN A 127 8.50 -11.19 -7.77
N ILE A 128 8.79 -11.92 -8.85
CA ILE A 128 10.16 -12.15 -9.32
C ILE A 128 10.73 -10.91 -10.01
N HIS A 129 10.01 -10.35 -10.97
CA HIS A 129 10.55 -9.23 -11.76
C HIS A 129 10.33 -7.86 -11.10
N SER A 130 9.37 -7.72 -10.18
CA SER A 130 9.15 -6.45 -9.47
C SER A 130 9.75 -6.41 -8.08
N GLY A 131 10.13 -7.57 -7.53
CA GLY A 131 10.56 -7.66 -6.14
C GLY A 131 9.43 -7.35 -5.15
N PHE A 132 8.16 -7.42 -5.59
CA PHE A 132 7.04 -7.15 -4.70
C PHE A 132 6.81 -8.34 -3.77
N THR A 133 6.45 -8.05 -2.53
CA THR A 133 5.98 -9.09 -1.60
C THR A 133 4.54 -9.43 -1.96
N ILE A 134 4.25 -10.70 -2.21
CA ILE A 134 2.88 -11.15 -2.49
C ILE A 134 2.23 -11.62 -1.19
N ALA A 135 1.02 -11.12 -0.92
CA ALA A 135 0.18 -11.61 0.17
C ALA A 135 -1.16 -12.06 -0.43
N HIS A 136 -1.61 -13.28 -0.11
CA HIS A 136 -2.89 -13.81 -0.56
C HIS A 136 -3.93 -13.78 0.55
N THR A 137 -5.14 -13.32 0.24
CA THR A 137 -6.27 -13.28 1.17
C THR A 137 -7.56 -13.73 0.50
N GLN A 138 -8.43 -14.37 1.28
CA GLN A 138 -9.64 -15.01 0.76
C GLN A 138 -10.81 -14.03 0.54
N ASN A 139 -10.76 -12.87 1.18
CA ASN A 139 -11.81 -11.85 1.15
C ASN A 139 -11.36 -10.58 1.90
N ASN A 140 -12.19 -9.54 1.78
CA ASN A 140 -11.96 -8.24 2.42
C ASN A 140 -11.70 -8.32 3.93
N PHE A 141 -12.42 -9.15 4.68
CA PHE A 141 -12.18 -9.31 6.12
C PHE A 141 -10.75 -9.83 6.40
N ARG A 142 -10.31 -10.84 5.65
CA ARG A 142 -8.94 -11.39 5.77
C ARG A 142 -7.89 -10.38 5.33
N SER A 143 -8.18 -9.57 4.31
CA SER A 143 -7.34 -8.43 3.88
C SER A 143 -7.16 -7.40 4.99
N MET A 144 -8.25 -6.96 5.61
CA MET A 144 -8.16 -6.00 6.72
C MET A 144 -7.45 -6.61 7.94
N LYS A 145 -7.65 -7.90 8.21
CA LYS A 145 -6.92 -8.61 9.26
C LYS A 145 -5.42 -8.73 8.97
N HIS A 146 -5.05 -8.90 7.70
CA HIS A 146 -3.65 -8.87 7.28
C HIS A 146 -3.04 -7.48 7.55
N LEU A 147 -3.74 -6.40 7.16
CA LEU A 147 -3.31 -5.02 7.45
C LEU A 147 -3.17 -4.76 8.96
N GLN A 148 -4.05 -5.35 9.79
CA GLN A 148 -3.91 -5.28 11.25
C GLN A 148 -2.59 -5.91 11.73
N GLY A 149 -2.25 -7.10 11.23
CA GLY A 149 -1.00 -7.79 11.56
C GLY A 149 0.24 -7.00 11.14
N VAL A 150 0.21 -6.45 9.91
CA VAL A 150 1.29 -5.58 9.42
C VAL A 150 1.41 -4.33 10.29
N THR A 151 0.30 -3.66 10.58
CA THR A 151 0.30 -2.44 11.41
C THR A 151 0.89 -2.69 12.79
N LYS A 152 0.49 -3.77 13.47
CA LYS A 152 1.06 -4.15 14.79
C LYS A 152 2.56 -4.43 14.71
N THR A 153 3.00 -5.07 13.63
CA THR A 153 4.43 -5.34 13.38
C THR A 153 5.20 -4.04 13.18
N LEU A 154 4.69 -3.13 12.35
CA LEU A 154 5.31 -1.82 12.11
C LEU A 154 5.39 -0.98 13.40
N ILE A 155 4.34 -0.96 14.21
CA ILE A 155 4.36 -0.30 15.53
C ILE A 155 5.51 -0.84 16.38
N ARG A 156 5.62 -2.16 16.50
CA ARG A 156 6.71 -2.78 17.27
C ARG A 156 8.10 -2.45 16.70
N CYS A 157 8.25 -2.53 15.37
CA CYS A 157 9.54 -2.30 14.72
C CYS A 157 10.01 -0.85 14.84
N PHE A 158 9.09 0.13 14.73
CA PHE A 158 9.46 1.54 14.67
C PHE A 158 9.43 2.25 16.03
N LYS A 159 8.78 1.68 17.07
CA LYS A 159 8.60 2.31 18.39
C LYS A 159 9.86 2.93 18.98
N GLU A 160 10.98 2.23 18.89
CA GLU A 160 12.27 2.62 19.49
C GLU A 160 13.22 3.31 18.50
N LYS A 161 12.75 3.62 17.28
CA LYS A 161 13.59 4.19 16.21
C LYS A 161 13.51 5.71 16.18
N VAL A 162 14.63 6.34 15.81
CA VAL A 162 14.69 7.76 15.44
C VAL A 162 14.34 7.89 13.97
N LEU A 163 13.28 8.64 13.66
CA LEU A 163 12.82 8.86 12.30
C LEU A 163 13.31 10.22 11.79
N LEU A 164 13.99 10.20 10.65
CA LEU A 164 14.56 11.38 10.01
C LEU A 164 13.81 11.67 8.72
N SER A 165 13.51 12.94 8.47
CA SER A 165 13.05 13.36 7.14
C SER A 165 14.21 13.26 6.16
N THR A 166 14.02 12.60 5.03
CA THR A 166 15.06 12.39 4.02
C THR A 166 14.49 12.61 2.63
N ALA A 167 15.27 13.27 1.76
CA ALA A 167 14.92 13.43 0.35
C ALA A 167 15.03 12.09 -0.39
N LYS A 168 14.27 11.91 -1.48
CA LYS A 168 14.13 10.61 -2.17
C LYS A 168 15.45 10.07 -2.69
N GLU A 169 16.28 10.95 -3.23
CA GLU A 169 17.63 10.69 -3.74
C GLU A 169 18.61 10.22 -2.65
N ASN A 170 18.32 10.51 -1.38
CA ASN A 170 19.17 10.18 -0.24
C ASN A 170 18.63 9.01 0.59
N LEU A 171 17.53 8.38 0.15
CA LEU A 171 16.97 7.22 0.84
C LEU A 171 17.95 6.05 0.76
N ARG A 172 18.28 5.51 1.94
CA ARG A 172 19.05 4.27 2.05
C ARG A 172 18.12 3.07 2.16
N PRO A 173 18.57 1.86 1.78
CA PRO A 173 17.83 0.64 2.03
C PRO A 173 17.39 0.53 3.50
N TYR A 174 16.13 0.18 3.72
CA TYR A 174 15.54 0.00 5.02
C TYR A 174 16.02 -1.33 5.61
N HIS A 175 16.56 -1.26 6.83
CA HIS A 175 16.94 -2.42 7.61
C HIS A 175 16.20 -2.38 8.94
N SER A 176 15.57 -3.50 9.32
CA SER A 176 14.79 -3.61 10.55
C SER A 176 15.63 -3.40 11.81
N SER A 177 16.93 -3.66 11.75
CA SER A 177 17.88 -3.45 12.85
C SER A 177 18.39 -2.01 12.98
N ALA A 178 18.09 -1.11 12.03
CA ALA A 178 18.63 0.26 12.07
C ALA A 178 17.94 1.11 13.15
N ASP A 179 18.71 1.75 14.03
CA ASP A 179 18.17 2.63 15.08
C ASP A 179 17.68 3.98 14.51
N MET A 180 18.29 4.43 13.41
CA MET A 180 17.91 5.63 12.69
C MET A 180 17.38 5.26 11.29
N VAL A 181 16.22 5.80 10.93
CA VAL A 181 15.59 5.51 9.64
C VAL A 181 15.24 6.81 8.92
N GLY A 182 15.79 6.98 7.72
CA GLY A 182 15.41 8.06 6.81
C GLY A 182 14.13 7.73 6.07
N LEU A 183 13.14 8.63 6.15
CA LEU A 183 11.80 8.47 5.60
C LEU A 183 11.39 9.70 4.77
N LEU A 184 10.55 9.47 3.76
CA LEU A 184 9.96 10.55 2.96
C LEU A 184 8.92 11.32 3.75
N LYS A 185 8.79 12.62 3.49
CA LYS A 185 7.59 13.36 3.91
C LYS A 185 6.39 12.89 3.09
N PHE A 186 5.23 12.74 3.73
CA PHE A 186 3.99 12.34 3.02
C PHE A 186 3.65 13.28 1.87
N ARG A 187 3.77 14.60 2.11
CA ARG A 187 3.54 15.62 1.08
C ARG A 187 4.43 15.43 -0.15
N THR A 188 5.71 15.14 0.05
CA THR A 188 6.66 14.92 -1.05
C THR A 188 6.28 13.68 -1.86
N LEU A 189 5.97 12.56 -1.20
CA LEU A 189 5.49 11.37 -1.88
C LEU A 189 4.23 11.67 -2.73
N TYR A 190 3.24 12.32 -2.11
CA TYR A 190 1.96 12.64 -2.76
C TYR A 190 2.13 13.49 -4.01
N GLU A 191 2.94 14.55 -3.94
CA GLU A 191 3.21 15.46 -5.05
C GLU A 191 3.99 14.77 -6.19
N ASP A 192 4.95 13.92 -5.86
CA ASP A 192 5.74 13.18 -6.85
C ASP A 192 4.89 12.14 -7.60
N SER A 193 4.09 11.35 -6.88
CA SER A 193 3.22 10.36 -7.53
C SER A 193 2.06 11.00 -8.30
N ALA A 194 1.58 12.18 -7.89
CA ALA A 194 0.59 12.94 -8.65
C ALA A 194 1.15 13.41 -10.00
N ARG A 195 2.39 13.92 -10.03
CA ARG A 195 3.07 14.33 -11.28
C ARG A 195 3.33 13.12 -12.19
N GLY A 196 3.79 12.01 -11.62
CA GLY A 196 4.00 10.76 -12.38
C GLY A 196 2.72 10.26 -13.07
N ALA A 197 1.57 10.40 -12.42
CA ALA A 197 0.27 10.00 -12.99
C ALA A 197 -0.20 10.89 -14.17
N GLN A 198 0.29 12.14 -14.27
CA GLN A 198 -0.08 13.03 -15.38
C GLN A 198 0.74 12.74 -16.65
N LEU A 199 1.96 12.23 -16.49
CA LEU A 199 2.87 11.94 -17.60
C LEU A 199 2.53 10.62 -18.32
N THR A 200 1.83 9.69 -17.66
CA THR A 200 1.43 8.39 -18.24
C THR A 200 0.18 8.45 -19.13
N VAL A 201 -0.45 9.63 -19.32
CA VAL A 201 -1.67 9.80 -20.14
C VAL A 201 -1.36 9.99 -21.64
N ARG A 202 -0.16 9.67 -22.10
CA ARG A 202 0.19 9.72 -23.53
C ARG A 202 0.89 8.44 -23.97
N GLU A 203 0.11 7.54 -24.56
CA GLU A 203 0.46 6.70 -25.72
C GLU A 203 -0.82 6.06 -26.29
#